data_AF-A0A7L3Z732-F1
#
_entry.id   AF-A0A7L3Z732-F1
#
_cell.length_a   1.000
_cell.length_b   1.000
_cell.length_c   1.000
_cell.angle_alpha   90.00
_cell.angle_beta   90.00
_cell.angle_gamma   90.00
#
_symmetry.space_group_name_H-M   'P 1'
#
loop_
_entity.id
_entity.type
_entity.pdbx_description
1 polymer ?
#
loop_
_entity_poly.entity_id
_entity_poly.type
_entity_poly.pdbx_seq_one_letter_code
_entity_poly.pdbx_strand_id
1 'polypeptide(L)'
;MIGGNESCTAGPIPMSYLTCLTYILGEWTGVEHIEDYLSYAVYLLWVLFPLAVVFLLPGVLVILFYTSILLLHIYKRKNELKEAYSNDVWDGAKQMLATLWDGHGRIWHGYEVHGAENIPEGPGLIVFYHGATPADYVYFMARLLIQRKRYCHVVADHFVFRLPG
;
A
#
# COMPACT_ATOMS: atom_id res chain seq x y z
N MET A 1 -36.96 4.66 -26.43
CA MET A 1 -38.05 4.10 -27.28
C MET A 1 -38.91 3.23 -26.40
N ILE A 2 -40.22 3.40 -26.52
CA ILE A 2 -41.25 2.83 -25.64
C ILE A 2 -41.25 1.31 -25.83
N GLY A 3 -41.09 0.56 -24.74
CA GLY A 3 -41.11 -0.90 -24.72
C GLY A 3 -42.46 -1.41 -25.22
N GLY A 4 -42.43 -2.08 -26.37
CA GLY A 4 -43.55 -2.87 -26.85
C GLY A 4 -43.67 -4.12 -26.00
N ASN A 5 -44.81 -4.25 -25.30
CA ASN A 5 -45.19 -5.49 -24.63
C ASN A 5 -45.61 -6.50 -25.71
N GLU A 6 -44.64 -7.05 -26.44
CA GLU A 6 -44.87 -8.11 -27.41
C GLU A 6 -45.13 -9.41 -26.65
N SER A 7 -46.39 -9.63 -26.28
CA SER A 7 -46.81 -10.94 -25.77
C SER A 7 -46.56 -11.98 -26.86
N CYS A 8 -46.06 -13.17 -26.50
CA CYS A 8 -45.82 -14.31 -27.41
C CYS A 8 -47.10 -14.85 -28.11
N THR A 9 -48.18 -14.08 -28.16
CA THR A 9 -49.53 -14.50 -28.52
C THR A 9 -50.16 -13.74 -29.70
N ALA A 10 -49.48 -12.81 -30.38
CA ALA A 10 -50.11 -12.13 -31.52
C ALA A 10 -49.11 -11.62 -32.57
N GLY A 11 -48.78 -12.46 -33.56
CA GLY A 11 -48.10 -12.05 -34.78
C GLY A 11 -48.32 -13.06 -35.94
N PRO A 12 -48.26 -12.63 -37.21
CA PRO A 12 -48.60 -13.47 -38.37
C PRO A 12 -47.56 -14.57 -38.69
N ILE A 13 -46.52 -14.74 -37.88
CA ILE A 13 -45.49 -15.77 -38.02
C ILE A 13 -45.47 -16.60 -36.73
N PRO A 14 -45.68 -17.93 -36.79
CA PRO A 14 -45.65 -18.75 -35.58
C PRO A 14 -44.21 -18.84 -35.06
N MET A 15 -43.89 -18.04 -34.04
CA MET A 15 -42.66 -18.23 -33.27
C MET A 15 -42.71 -19.62 -32.61
N SER A 16 -41.62 -20.39 -32.72
CA SER A 16 -41.54 -21.68 -32.05
C SER A 16 -41.59 -21.48 -30.53
N TYR A 17 -42.19 -22.43 -29.81
CA TYR A 17 -42.25 -22.39 -28.35
C TYR A 17 -40.86 -22.24 -27.71
N LEU A 18 -39.82 -22.80 -28.34
CA LEU A 18 -38.43 -22.66 -27.93
C LEU A 18 -37.91 -21.22 -28.06
N THR A 19 -38.32 -20.49 -29.10
CA THR A 19 -37.93 -19.09 -29.33
C THR A 19 -38.63 -18.15 -28.33
N CYS A 20 -39.91 -18.40 -28.00
CA CYS A 20 -40.59 -17.64 -26.94
C CYS A 20 -39.99 -17.95 -25.55
N LEU A 21 -39.68 -19.22 -25.27
CA LEU A 21 -39.05 -19.60 -24.00
C LEU A 21 -37.67 -18.93 -23.83
N THR A 22 -36.87 -18.87 -24.90
CA THR A 22 -35.55 -18.21 -24.87
C THR A 22 -35.65 -16.70 -24.74
N TYR A 23 -36.64 -16.05 -25.37
CA TYR A 23 -36.93 -14.62 -25.18
C TYR A 23 -37.30 -14.30 -23.72
N ILE A 24 -38.25 -15.04 -23.14
CA ILE A 24 -38.66 -14.88 -21.73
C ILE A 24 -37.48 -15.15 -20.79
N LEU A 25 -36.68 -16.19 -21.06
CA LEU A 25 -35.48 -16.45 -20.26
C LEU A 25 -34.45 -15.33 -20.38
N GLY A 26 -34.23 -14.79 -21.59
CA GLY A 26 -33.28 -13.71 -21.84
C GLY A 26 -33.66 -12.43 -21.11
N GLU A 27 -34.94 -12.06 -21.16
CA GLU A 27 -35.50 -10.91 -20.45
C GLU A 27 -35.46 -11.10 -18.93
N TRP A 28 -35.79 -12.30 -18.42
CA TRP A 28 -35.76 -12.59 -16.99
C TRP A 28 -34.35 -12.71 -16.41
N THR A 29 -33.40 -13.22 -17.19
CA THR A 29 -31.98 -13.32 -16.79
C THR A 29 -31.20 -12.04 -17.04
N GLY A 30 -31.73 -11.12 -17.85
CA GLY A 30 -31.04 -9.90 -18.27
C GLY A 30 -29.73 -10.18 -19.03
N VAL A 31 -29.59 -11.39 -19.60
CA VAL A 31 -28.34 -11.86 -20.21
C VAL A 31 -27.91 -10.98 -21.39
N GLU A 32 -28.87 -10.37 -22.08
CA GLU A 32 -28.65 -9.44 -23.19
C GLU A 32 -27.94 -8.15 -22.76
N HIS A 33 -28.05 -7.77 -21.49
CA HIS A 33 -27.42 -6.56 -20.93
C HIS A 33 -26.09 -6.84 -20.23
N ILE A 34 -25.62 -8.10 -20.19
CA ILE A 34 -24.36 -8.45 -19.51
C ILE A 34 -23.18 -7.70 -20.12
N GLU A 35 -23.14 -7.53 -21.43
CA GLU A 35 -22.08 -6.77 -22.11
C GLU A 35 -22.08 -5.30 -21.68
N ASP A 36 -23.26 -4.69 -21.52
CA ASP A 36 -23.40 -3.31 -21.04
C ASP A 36 -22.93 -3.18 -19.58
N TYR A 37 -23.33 -4.12 -18.71
CA TYR A 37 -22.89 -4.13 -17.31
C TYR A 37 -21.38 -4.34 -17.18
N LEU A 38 -20.80 -5.25 -17.96
CA LEU A 38 -19.36 -5.49 -17.99
C LEU A 38 -18.62 -4.26 -18.52
N SER A 39 -19.10 -3.64 -19.59
CA SER A 39 -18.52 -2.42 -20.16
C SER A 39 -18.57 -1.27 -19.16
N TYR A 40 -19.68 -1.11 -18.44
CA TYR A 40 -19.81 -0.13 -17.37
C TYR A 40 -18.86 -0.41 -16.21
N ALA A 41 -18.72 -1.67 -15.78
CA ALA A 41 -17.79 -2.06 -14.73
C ALA A 41 -16.32 -1.80 -15.12
N VAL A 42 -15.94 -2.09 -16.38
CA VAL A 42 -14.61 -1.80 -16.91
C VAL A 42 -14.36 -0.29 -16.96
N TYR A 43 -15.33 0.49 -17.44
CA TYR A 43 -15.23 1.95 -17.45
C TYR A 43 -15.06 2.50 -16.03
N LEU A 44 -15.86 2.03 -15.07
CA LEU A 44 -15.79 2.44 -13.67
C LEU A 44 -14.45 2.06 -13.05
N LEU A 45 -13.94 0.86 -13.31
CA LEU A 45 -12.61 0.44 -12.87
C LEU A 45 -11.53 1.35 -13.47
N TRP A 46 -11.62 1.67 -14.76
CA TRP A 46 -10.65 2.53 -15.43
C TRP A 46 -10.61 3.94 -14.85
N VAL A 47 -11.77 4.51 -14.53
CA VAL A 47 -11.89 5.83 -13.87
C VAL A 47 -11.37 5.80 -12.43
N LEU A 48 -11.63 4.71 -11.68
CA LEU A 48 -11.22 4.59 -10.28
C LEU A 48 -9.78 4.09 -10.10
N PHE A 49 -9.17 3.49 -11.13
CA PHE A 49 -7.83 2.93 -11.03
C PHE A 49 -6.76 3.95 -10.63
N PRO A 50 -6.68 5.16 -11.22
CA PRO A 50 -5.74 6.18 -10.77
C PRO A 50 -5.91 6.55 -9.30
N LEU A 51 -7.15 6.61 -8.82
CA LEU A 51 -7.45 6.88 -7.42
C LEU A 51 -6.93 5.75 -6.52
N ALA A 52 -7.15 4.49 -6.89
CA ALA A 52 -6.62 3.33 -6.17
C ALA A 52 -5.08 3.35 -6.11
N VAL A 53 -4.42 3.72 -7.20
CA VAL A 53 -2.95 3.84 -7.26
C VAL A 53 -2.42 4.91 -6.29
N VAL A 54 -3.10 6.06 -6.18
CA VAL A 54 -2.71 7.13 -5.24
C VAL A 54 -2.77 6.65 -3.78
N PHE A 55 -3.73 5.80 -3.42
CA PHE A 55 -3.83 5.24 -2.08
C PHE A 55 -2.91 4.05 -1.81
N LEU A 56 -2.44 3.38 -2.86
CA LEU A 56 -1.58 2.21 -2.73
C LEU A 56 -0.23 2.57 -2.06
N LEU A 57 0.42 3.63 -2.51
CA LEU A 57 1.70 4.11 -1.96
C LEU A 57 1.64 4.40 -0.44
N PRO A 58 0.76 5.27 0.06
CA PRO A 58 0.64 5.52 1.50
C PRO A 58 0.17 4.27 2.25
N GLY A 59 -0.66 3.42 1.64
CA GLY A 59 -1.08 2.14 2.22
C GLY A 59 0.08 1.20 2.50
N VAL A 60 1.02 1.04 1.56
CA VAL A 60 2.23 0.22 1.74
C VAL A 60 3.09 0.76 2.89
N LEU A 61 3.29 2.07 2.97
CA LEU A 61 4.05 2.67 4.07
C LEU A 61 3.42 2.41 5.43
N VAL A 62 2.09 2.53 5.56
CA VAL A 62 1.38 2.24 6.80
C VAL A 62 1.57 0.77 7.20
N ILE A 63 1.43 -0.17 6.26
CA ILE A 63 1.67 -1.61 6.51
C ILE A 63 3.10 -1.86 6.99
N LEU A 64 4.09 -1.18 6.42
CA LEU A 64 5.49 -1.31 6.84
C LEU A 64 5.75 -0.75 8.24
N PHE A 65 5.11 0.36 8.62
CA PHE A 65 5.19 0.88 9.98
C PHE A 65 4.63 -0.12 11.00
N TYR A 66 3.43 -0.65 10.76
CA TYR A 66 2.83 -1.65 11.67
C TYR A 66 3.62 -2.95 11.71
N THR A 67 4.17 -3.38 10.59
CA THR A 67 5.08 -4.54 10.54
C THR A 67 6.34 -4.27 11.35
N SER A 68 6.92 -3.07 11.26
CA SER A 68 8.08 -2.65 12.07
C SER A 68 7.76 -2.72 13.57
N ILE A 69 6.62 -2.18 13.98
CA ILE A 69 6.14 -2.22 15.37
C ILE A 69 5.96 -3.66 15.84
N LEU A 70 5.32 -4.52 15.03
CA LEU A 70 5.13 -5.93 15.34
C LEU A 70 6.46 -6.65 15.52
N LEU A 71 7.41 -6.43 14.61
CA LEU A 71 8.75 -7.03 14.68
C LEU A 71 9.48 -6.58 15.95
N LEU A 72 9.37 -5.30 16.34
CA LEU A 72 9.94 -4.80 17.60
C LEU A 72 9.29 -5.46 18.82
N HIS A 73 7.98 -5.64 18.84
CA HIS A 73 7.27 -6.32 19.93
C HIS A 73 7.73 -7.77 20.08
N ILE A 74 7.83 -8.50 18.97
CA ILE A 74 8.34 -9.87 18.95
C ILE A 74 9.79 -9.91 19.43
N TYR A 75 10.62 -8.98 18.94
CA TYR A 75 12.03 -8.89 19.29
C TYR A 75 12.21 -8.62 20.79
N LYS A 76 11.47 -7.65 21.33
CA LYS A 76 11.47 -7.32 22.76
C LYS A 76 11.12 -8.55 23.58
N ARG A 77 9.96 -9.17 23.32
CA ARG A 77 9.49 -10.35 24.06
C ARG A 77 10.49 -11.51 24.04
N LYS A 78 11.16 -11.73 22.90
CA LYS A 78 12.18 -12.78 22.76
C LYS A 78 13.45 -12.49 23.58
N ASN A 79 13.76 -11.22 23.81
CA ASN A 79 15.01 -10.78 24.44
C ASN A 79 14.81 -10.11 25.80
N GLU A 80 13.62 -10.16 26.41
CA GLU A 80 13.33 -9.55 27.73
C GLU A 80 14.36 -9.95 28.80
N LEU A 81 14.70 -11.24 28.86
CA LEU A 81 15.71 -11.74 29.80
C LEU A 81 17.12 -11.27 29.46
N LYS A 82 17.44 -10.98 28.20
CA LYS A 82 18.76 -10.48 27.78
C LYS A 82 18.89 -8.98 27.96
N GLU A 83 17.79 -8.23 27.79
CA GLU A 83 17.74 -6.77 27.96
C GLU A 83 18.15 -6.36 29.38
N ALA A 84 17.79 -7.14 30.40
CA ALA A 84 18.19 -6.90 31.79
C ALA A 84 19.71 -7.01 32.05
N TYR A 85 20.46 -7.66 31.15
CA TYR A 85 21.89 -7.94 31.33
C TYR A 85 22.78 -7.36 30.23
N SER A 86 22.20 -6.78 29.17
CA SER A 86 22.96 -6.26 28.02
C SER A 86 22.30 -5.03 27.43
N ASN A 87 23.08 -3.95 27.32
CA ASN A 87 22.65 -2.69 26.71
C ASN A 87 22.56 -2.77 25.17
N ASP A 88 23.12 -3.82 24.55
CA ASP A 88 23.30 -3.92 23.09
C ASP A 88 22.14 -4.64 22.37
N VAL A 89 21.13 -5.08 23.13
CA VAL A 89 19.98 -5.84 22.62
C VAL A 89 19.21 -5.03 21.57
N TRP A 90 19.08 -3.73 21.74
CA TRP A 90 18.33 -2.88 20.82
C TRP A 90 19.05 -2.60 19.50
N ASP A 91 20.37 -2.79 19.42
CA ASP A 91 21.11 -2.55 18.18
C ASP A 91 20.80 -3.61 17.13
N GLY A 92 20.56 -4.85 17.55
CA GLY A 92 20.02 -5.90 16.67
C GLY A 92 18.64 -5.56 16.11
N ALA A 93 17.76 -5.01 16.95
CA ALA A 93 16.43 -4.58 16.53
C ALA A 93 16.49 -3.43 15.51
N LYS A 94 17.32 -2.41 15.78
CA LYS A 94 17.54 -1.28 14.86
C LYS A 94 18.12 -1.74 13.53
N GLN A 95 19.10 -2.66 13.55
CA GLN A 95 19.70 -3.21 12.33
C GLN A 95 18.70 -4.01 11.49
N MET A 96 17.84 -4.80 12.13
CA MET A 96 16.76 -5.52 11.46
C MET A 96 15.79 -4.56 10.77
N LEU A 97 15.30 -3.54 11.49
CA LEU A 97 14.40 -2.53 10.91
C LEU A 97 15.07 -1.75 9.79
N ALA A 98 16.33 -1.33 9.98
CA ALA A 98 17.07 -0.61 8.95
C ALA A 98 17.20 -1.46 7.67
N THR A 99 17.40 -2.77 7.80
CA THR A 99 17.48 -3.67 6.65
C THR A 99 16.14 -3.79 5.91
N LEU A 100 15.02 -3.86 6.65
CA LEU A 100 13.68 -3.87 6.07
C LEU A 100 13.41 -2.58 5.27
N TRP A 101 13.65 -1.42 5.88
CA TRP A 101 13.41 -0.13 5.25
C TRP A 101 14.39 0.17 4.11
N ASP A 102 15.65 -0.24 4.22
CA ASP A 102 16.62 -0.16 3.11
C ASP A 102 16.19 -1.01 1.92
N GLY A 103 15.77 -2.26 2.18
CA GLY A 103 15.24 -3.15 1.15
C GLY A 103 14.04 -2.57 0.44
N HIS A 104 13.07 -2.04 1.20
CA HIS A 104 11.90 -1.37 0.62
C HIS A 104 12.29 -0.15 -0.23
N GLY A 105 13.12 0.75 0.30
CA GLY A 105 13.59 1.93 -0.42
C GLY A 105 14.31 1.59 -1.73
N ARG A 106 15.17 0.57 -1.73
CA ARG A 106 15.89 0.11 -2.92
C ARG A 106 14.98 -0.51 -3.97
N ILE A 107 14.13 -1.44 -3.55
CA ILE A 107 13.31 -2.24 -4.47
C ILE A 107 12.18 -1.38 -5.05
N TRP A 108 11.52 -0.60 -4.21
CA TRP A 108 10.31 0.13 -4.60
C TRP A 108 10.61 1.50 -5.21
N HIS A 109 11.63 2.21 -4.70
CA HIS A 109 11.95 3.58 -5.10
C HIS A 109 13.31 3.75 -5.78
N GLY A 110 14.12 2.69 -5.89
CA GLY A 110 15.50 2.82 -6.35
C GLY A 110 16.33 3.74 -5.45
N TYR A 111 16.02 3.80 -4.16
CA TYR A 111 16.61 4.80 -3.25
C TYR A 111 18.11 4.57 -3.01
N GLU A 112 18.89 5.61 -3.27
CA GLU A 112 20.35 5.64 -3.11
C GLU A 112 20.79 6.91 -2.37
N VAL A 113 21.88 6.78 -1.61
CA VAL A 113 22.51 7.90 -0.90
C VAL A 113 23.92 8.06 -1.45
N HIS A 114 24.20 9.21 -2.04
CA HIS A 114 25.52 9.58 -2.54
C HIS A 114 26.17 10.61 -1.62
N GLY A 115 27.50 10.57 -1.49
CA GLY A 115 28.22 11.55 -0.68
C GLY A 115 28.09 11.35 0.83
N ALA A 116 27.75 10.14 1.30
CA ALA A 116 27.66 9.83 2.74
C ALA A 116 29.00 10.00 3.46
N GLU A 117 30.11 9.96 2.73
CA GLU A 117 31.48 10.26 3.15
C GLU A 117 31.72 11.72 3.51
N ASN A 118 30.87 12.64 3.04
CA ASN A 118 30.95 14.05 3.40
C ASN A 118 30.34 14.34 4.78
N ILE A 119 29.68 13.36 5.40
CA ILE A 119 29.10 13.51 6.74
C ILE A 119 30.25 13.49 7.77
N PRO A 120 30.45 14.56 8.55
CA PRO A 120 31.55 14.64 9.51
C PRO A 120 31.38 13.63 10.65
N GLU A 121 32.47 13.11 11.21
CA GLU A 121 32.43 12.13 12.30
C GLU A 121 31.81 12.68 13.59
N GLY A 122 31.93 14.00 13.83
CA GLY A 122 31.38 14.70 14.99
C GLY A 122 29.86 14.93 14.93
N PRO A 123 29.30 15.68 15.90
CA PRO A 123 27.92 16.12 15.86
C PRO A 123 27.68 17.01 14.63
N GLY A 124 26.50 16.87 14.01
CA GLY A 124 26.13 17.63 12.83
C GLY A 124 24.63 17.76 12.70
N LEU A 125 24.19 18.82 12.04
CA LEU A 125 22.80 19.03 11.67
C LEU A 125 22.64 18.69 10.18
N ILE A 126 21.74 17.76 9.89
CA ILE A 126 21.35 17.44 8.52
C ILE A 126 20.06 18.20 8.21
N VAL A 127 20.14 19.10 7.25
CA VAL A 127 18.97 19.80 6.71
C VAL A 127 18.55 19.09 5.43
N PHE A 128 17.32 18.60 5.39
CA PHE A 128 16.79 17.85 4.26
C PHE A 128 15.40 18.35 3.88
N TYR A 129 15.04 18.14 2.62
CA TYR A 129 13.68 18.36 2.14
C TYR A 129 12.78 17.22 2.63
N HIS A 130 11.66 17.57 3.27
CA HIS A 130 10.67 16.60 3.70
C HIS A 130 9.58 16.46 2.63
N GLY A 131 9.43 15.27 2.05
CA GLY A 131 8.35 14.96 1.11
C GLY A 131 6.97 14.90 1.77
N ALA A 132 5.95 14.46 1.02
CA ALA A 132 4.59 14.32 1.57
C ALA A 132 4.49 13.24 2.67
N THR A 133 5.44 12.30 2.71
CA THR A 133 5.50 11.20 3.68
C THR A 133 6.90 11.15 4.31
N PRO A 134 7.06 10.56 5.52
CA PRO A 134 8.36 10.49 6.18
C PRO A 134 9.32 9.44 5.56
N ALA A 135 8.95 8.79 4.45
CA ALA A 135 9.70 7.69 3.85
C ALA A 135 11.15 8.08 3.52
N ASP A 136 11.36 9.29 3.01
CA ASP A 136 12.69 9.79 2.62
C ASP A 136 13.66 9.78 3.81
N TYR A 137 13.21 10.32 4.95
CA TYR A 137 13.97 10.31 6.19
C TYR A 137 14.22 8.89 6.70
N VAL A 138 13.21 8.02 6.64
CA VAL A 138 13.34 6.64 7.11
C VAL A 138 14.36 5.87 6.27
N TYR A 139 14.35 6.00 4.93
CA TYR A 139 15.35 5.37 4.06
C TYR A 139 16.75 5.92 4.29
N PHE A 140 16.88 7.24 4.41
CA PHE A 140 18.16 7.87 4.75
C PHE A 140 18.73 7.34 6.06
N MET A 141 17.89 7.25 7.10
CA MET A 141 18.27 6.72 8.41
C MET A 141 18.71 5.25 8.31
N ALA A 142 17.95 4.43 7.58
CA ALA A 142 18.24 3.02 7.38
C ALA A 142 19.63 2.84 6.75
N ARG A 143 19.89 3.59 5.67
CA ARG A 143 21.17 3.62 4.96
C ARG A 143 22.31 4.06 5.85
N LEU A 144 22.12 5.15 6.59
CA LEU A 144 23.15 5.70 7.47
C LEU A 144 23.50 4.71 8.60
N LEU A 145 22.49 4.06 9.18
CA LEU A 145 22.72 3.04 10.21
C LEU A 145 23.46 1.83 9.64
N ILE A 146 23.08 1.34 8.46
CA ILE A 146 23.73 0.18 7.84
C ILE A 146 25.20 0.49 7.48
N GLN A 147 25.45 1.63 6.84
CA GLN A 147 26.75 1.96 6.26
C GLN A 147 27.73 2.54 7.28
N ARG A 148 27.24 3.36 8.21
CA ARG A 148 28.07 4.14 9.14
C ARG A 148 27.85 3.76 10.59
N LYS A 149 26.88 2.89 10.91
CA LYS A 149 26.49 2.56 12.30
C LYS A 149 26.13 3.80 13.11
N ARG A 150 25.55 4.81 12.46
CA ARG A 150 25.11 6.07 13.06
C ARG A 150 23.62 6.27 12.85
N TYR A 151 22.99 6.94 13.79
CA TYR A 151 21.60 7.35 13.72
C TYR A 151 21.48 8.87 13.93
N CYS A 152 20.44 9.47 13.40
CA CYS A 152 20.09 10.87 13.61
C CYS A 152 18.81 10.97 14.44
N HIS A 153 18.64 12.12 15.08
CA HIS A 153 17.37 12.52 15.66
C HIS A 153 16.70 13.49 14.71
N VAL A 154 15.40 13.31 14.49
CA VAL A 154 14.59 14.21 13.66
C VAL A 154 13.72 15.09 14.53
N VAL A 155 13.61 16.35 14.11
CA VAL A 155 12.60 17.26 14.64
C VAL A 155 11.29 16.94 13.94
N ALA A 156 10.31 16.44 14.70
CA ALA A 156 9.00 16.05 14.19
C ALA A 156 7.89 16.85 14.87
N ASP A 157 6.76 17.01 14.18
CA ASP A 157 5.58 17.64 14.75
C ASP A 157 5.01 16.80 15.91
N HIS A 158 4.32 17.47 16.85
CA HIS A 158 3.74 16.83 18.02
C HIS A 158 2.74 15.71 17.67
N PHE A 159 2.09 15.77 16.50
CA PHE A 159 1.22 14.71 15.99
C PHE A 159 1.88 13.33 15.99
N VAL A 160 3.18 13.23 15.68
CA VAL A 160 3.87 11.93 15.54
C VAL A 160 3.87 11.17 16.87
N PHE A 161 3.92 11.87 18.00
CA PHE A 161 3.91 11.27 19.34
C PHE A 161 2.51 10.85 19.82
N ARG A 162 1.46 11.17 19.05
CA ARG A 162 0.09 10.73 19.32
C ARG A 162 -0.26 9.46 18.55
N LEU A 163 0.60 9.02 17.63
CA LEU A 163 0.40 7.78 16.90
C LEU A 163 0.61 6.58 17.83
N PRO A 164 -0.35 5.64 17.88
CA PRO A 164 -0.22 4.45 18.73
C PRO A 164 0.79 3.46 18.13
N GLY A 165 1.67 2.92 18.98
CA GLY A 165 2.69 1.95 18.59
C GLY A 165 3.80 1.80 19.62
#